data_AF-A0A553DRQ4-F1
#
_entry.id   AF-A0A553DRQ4-F1
#
_cell.length_a   1.000
_cell.length_b   1.000
_cell.length_c   1.000
_cell.angle_alpha   90.00
_cell.angle_beta   90.00
_cell.angle_gamma   90.00
#
_symmetry.space_group_name_H-M   'P 1'
#
loop_
_entity.id
_entity.type
_entity.pdbx_description
1 polymer ?
#
loop_
_entity_poly.entity_id
_entity_poly.type
_entity_poly.pdbx_seq_one_letter_code
_entity_poly.pdbx_strand_id
1 'polypeptide(L)'
;MKKILLLLLSILITSCYKESFIPIEGDFTTSFVSGDESVPVTIKIKNNVTGADTYAWEFEGGSPSTSSQKAPGEVLYTTQGTFAITLTMTNADGESKKISKTVIIKEGIAIQFTNKIIQSNYSPVEVEINNTTPGDGLTFVWSFQGGNPAVFTGNTPPNVVFSTPGDHSISLTVSNGFESQTQTQTVNVAPHLVSLFSYSPTFEDDDYQASVTINFVNQSVSATQYNWTFQGGNPATSTTENPTVTFANTGAHQVTLVASNGKTSQSFSSTITVAPDTNLRIFKDVKIGINSAHATVGAMFSTATRQVYKASEINAQNSPLIDIAFQGLNSSFTYNKFISPSQVSNYGFLALANAQNTIFINSQELCNCGLNFTETQFDAMTNDTPLQPLNIVYNAAGNQEFGMSYPRIVLFKTQDGRKGAIKIKSRIQSGVNSYILCDIKVQKQ
;
A
#
# COMPACT_ATOMS: atom_id res chain seq x y z
N MET A 1 -73.36 75.64 64.95
CA MET A 1 -72.51 74.76 64.13
C MET A 1 -71.12 75.42 64.01
N LYS A 2 -70.11 75.32 64.89
CA LYS A 2 -69.63 74.27 65.81
C LYS A 2 -69.66 72.88 65.14
N LYS A 3 -68.48 72.38 64.76
CA LYS A 3 -68.13 71.06 64.17
C LYS A 3 -67.67 70.98 62.69
N ILE A 4 -67.33 72.08 62.03
CA ILE A 4 -66.31 72.09 60.93
C ILE A 4 -65.16 73.06 61.29
N LEU A 5 -64.94 73.17 62.60
CA LEU A 5 -63.65 73.45 63.21
C LEU A 5 -63.05 72.04 63.39
N LEU A 6 -62.09 71.60 62.56
CA LEU A 6 -60.91 70.81 62.98
C LEU A 6 -60.07 70.13 61.88
N LEU A 7 -60.52 69.91 60.64
CA LEU A 7 -59.82 68.95 59.75
C LEU A 7 -59.05 69.50 58.53
N LEU A 8 -59.21 70.77 58.13
CA LEU A 8 -58.46 71.30 56.96
C LEU A 8 -57.61 72.54 57.27
N LEU A 9 -57.64 73.03 58.51
CA LEU A 9 -56.70 74.04 59.02
C LEU A 9 -55.49 73.42 59.74
N SER A 10 -55.36 72.09 59.71
CA SER A 10 -54.31 71.30 60.38
C SER A 10 -53.33 70.62 59.43
N ILE A 11 -53.39 70.89 58.12
CA ILE A 11 -52.43 70.36 57.12
C ILE A 11 -51.81 71.50 56.28
N LEU A 12 -51.75 72.72 56.81
CA LEU A 12 -51.04 73.84 56.18
C LEU A 12 -49.82 74.33 56.99
N ILE A 13 -49.45 73.59 58.04
CA ILE A 13 -48.24 73.84 58.81
C ILE A 13 -47.57 72.49 59.05
N THR A 14 -46.74 72.04 58.12
CA THR A 14 -45.53 71.22 58.33
C THR A 14 -45.03 70.71 56.99
N SER A 15 -44.33 71.56 56.26
CA SER A 15 -43.22 71.10 55.42
C SER A 15 -42.42 72.29 54.90
N CYS A 16 -41.72 72.98 55.81
CA CYS A 16 -40.39 73.45 55.41
C CYS A 16 -39.50 72.19 55.43
N TYR A 17 -39.68 71.29 54.46
CA TYR A 17 -38.64 70.31 54.18
C TYR A 17 -37.47 71.13 53.68
N LYS A 18 -36.46 71.26 54.53
CA LYS A 18 -35.16 71.79 54.12
C LYS A 18 -34.63 70.77 53.11
N GLU A 19 -34.72 71.09 51.83
CA GLU A 19 -34.12 70.28 50.77
C GLU A 19 -32.65 70.10 51.13
N SER A 20 -32.29 68.85 51.44
CA SER A 20 -30.93 68.47 51.74
C SER A 20 -30.32 68.01 50.44
N PHE A 21 -29.43 68.79 49.88
CA PHE A 21 -28.63 68.44 48.70
C PHE A 21 -28.07 67.03 48.85
N ILE A 22 -28.35 66.15 47.89
CA ILE A 22 -27.88 64.76 47.88
C ILE A 22 -26.68 64.68 46.92
N PRO A 23 -25.43 64.74 47.41
CA PRO A 23 -24.26 64.72 46.54
C PRO A 23 -24.13 63.38 45.80
N ILE A 24 -23.63 63.43 44.56
CA ILE A 24 -23.23 62.24 43.80
C ILE A 24 -21.88 61.73 44.33
N GLU A 25 -21.95 60.68 45.15
CA GLU A 25 -20.78 60.06 45.80
C GLU A 25 -20.58 58.59 45.39
N GLY A 26 -19.33 58.15 45.43
CA GLY A 26 -18.94 56.79 45.08
C GLY A 26 -18.20 56.69 43.74
N ASP A 27 -18.05 55.45 43.29
CA ASP A 27 -17.26 55.07 42.11
C ASP A 27 -17.79 53.74 41.55
N PHE A 28 -17.33 53.33 40.37
CA PHE A 28 -17.56 52.00 39.82
C PHE A 28 -16.28 51.16 39.81
N THR A 29 -16.41 49.84 39.84
CA THR A 29 -15.27 48.91 39.73
C THR A 29 -15.45 48.02 38.52
N THR A 30 -14.34 47.66 37.88
CA THR A 30 -14.27 46.73 36.76
C THR A 30 -13.55 45.47 37.18
N SER A 31 -14.00 44.32 36.71
CA SER A 31 -13.30 43.04 36.90
C SER A 31 -13.43 42.18 35.66
N PHE A 32 -12.34 41.52 35.26
CA PHE A 32 -12.36 40.55 34.19
C PHE A 32 -13.16 39.30 34.60
N VAL A 33 -14.03 38.82 33.72
CA VAL A 33 -14.72 37.54 33.93
C VAL A 33 -13.67 36.44 33.83
N SER A 34 -13.67 35.52 34.81
CA SER A 34 -12.71 34.41 34.92
C SER A 34 -11.22 34.82 35.02
N GLY A 35 -10.92 36.12 35.17
CA GLY A 35 -9.54 36.62 35.20
C GLY A 35 -8.84 36.65 33.84
N ASP A 36 -9.56 36.47 32.73
CA ASP A 36 -9.02 36.57 31.38
C ASP A 36 -8.85 38.05 30.99
N GLU A 37 -7.67 38.44 30.55
CA GLU A 37 -7.36 39.82 30.12
C GLU A 37 -7.19 39.94 28.59
N SER A 38 -7.33 38.85 27.85
CA SER A 38 -7.04 38.76 26.41
C SER A 38 -8.29 38.65 25.55
N VAL A 39 -8.23 39.16 24.32
CA VAL A 39 -9.39 39.10 23.42
C VAL A 39 -9.74 37.67 22.98
N PRO A 40 -11.04 37.31 22.93
CA PRO A 40 -12.20 38.09 23.35
C PRO A 40 -12.42 38.06 24.88
N VAL A 41 -12.51 39.23 25.50
CA VAL A 41 -12.66 39.35 26.96
C VAL A 41 -13.96 40.01 27.37
N THR A 42 -14.55 39.55 28.47
CA THR A 42 -15.72 40.17 29.09
C THR A 42 -15.35 40.88 30.38
N ILE A 43 -15.76 42.14 30.51
CA ILE A 43 -15.58 42.95 31.71
C ILE A 43 -16.90 43.08 32.43
N LYS A 44 -16.91 42.76 33.73
CA LYS A 44 -18.04 43.00 34.63
C LYS A 44 -17.87 44.34 35.34
N ILE A 45 -18.92 45.16 35.31
CA ILE A 45 -18.93 46.49 35.91
C ILE A 45 -19.87 46.48 37.11
N LYS A 46 -19.34 46.90 38.27
CA LYS A 46 -20.13 47.10 39.49
C LYS A 46 -20.19 48.59 39.83
N ASN A 47 -21.37 49.18 39.70
CA ASN A 47 -21.62 50.57 40.07
C ASN A 47 -21.91 50.68 41.58
N ASN A 48 -21.08 51.43 42.32
CA ASN A 48 -21.28 51.71 43.74
C ASN A 48 -21.63 53.19 43.99
N VAL A 49 -22.03 53.93 42.95
CA VAL A 49 -22.44 55.33 43.07
C VAL A 49 -23.80 55.46 43.74
N THR A 50 -23.92 56.46 44.61
CA THR A 50 -25.13 56.88 45.32
C THR A 50 -25.45 58.34 45.00
N GLY A 51 -26.70 58.77 45.22
CA GLY A 51 -27.12 60.16 44.99
C GLY A 51 -27.37 60.56 43.53
N ALA A 52 -27.27 59.64 42.57
CA ALA A 52 -27.56 59.86 41.15
C ALA A 52 -28.94 59.30 40.75
N ASP A 53 -29.66 60.03 39.89
CA ASP A 53 -30.95 59.64 39.31
C ASP A 53 -30.82 59.09 37.89
N THR A 54 -29.87 59.61 37.11
CA THR A 54 -29.60 59.14 35.74
C THR A 54 -28.17 58.66 35.58
N TYR A 55 -27.98 57.71 34.67
CA TYR A 55 -26.69 57.09 34.34
C TYR A 55 -26.53 57.07 32.83
N ALA A 56 -25.37 57.51 32.34
CA ALA A 56 -24.98 57.41 30.94
C ALA A 56 -23.58 56.79 30.88
N TRP A 57 -23.53 55.54 30.43
CA TRP A 57 -22.29 54.79 30.24
C TRP A 57 -21.83 54.85 28.79
N GLU A 58 -20.52 55.01 28.61
CA GLU A 58 -19.82 54.87 27.34
C GLU A 58 -18.69 53.85 27.54
N PHE A 59 -18.68 52.82 26.70
CA PHE A 59 -17.68 51.76 26.67
C PHE A 59 -16.89 51.88 25.37
N GLU A 60 -15.79 52.63 25.39
CA GLU A 60 -14.94 52.79 24.21
C GLU A 60 -14.49 51.41 23.71
N GLY A 61 -14.76 51.07 22.44
CA GLY A 61 -14.40 49.76 21.87
C GLY A 61 -15.17 48.54 22.44
N GLY A 62 -16.11 48.75 23.37
CA GLY A 62 -16.91 47.69 23.97
C GLY A 62 -18.21 47.40 23.20
N SER A 63 -18.74 46.19 23.38
CA SER A 63 -20.07 45.78 22.91
C SER A 63 -20.92 45.30 24.10
N PRO A 64 -22.06 45.97 24.42
CA PRO A 64 -22.56 47.18 23.78
C PRO A 64 -21.62 48.38 24.02
N SER A 65 -21.72 49.44 23.20
CA SER A 65 -20.87 50.64 23.32
C SER A 65 -21.40 51.69 24.30
N THR A 66 -22.66 51.58 24.72
CA THR A 66 -23.30 52.48 25.69
C THR A 66 -24.33 51.75 26.55
N SER A 67 -24.72 52.34 27.68
CA SER A 67 -25.85 51.88 28.52
C SER A 67 -26.44 53.02 29.35
N SER A 68 -27.73 52.97 29.64
CA SER A 68 -28.42 53.91 30.55
C SER A 68 -28.85 53.27 31.88
N GLN A 69 -28.48 52.00 32.10
CA GLN A 69 -28.85 51.26 33.30
C GLN A 69 -27.96 51.65 34.49
N LYS A 70 -28.53 51.66 35.70
CA LYS A 70 -27.75 51.82 36.94
C LYS A 70 -26.63 50.78 37.05
N ALA A 71 -26.92 49.54 36.66
CA ALA A 71 -25.95 48.47 36.52
C ALA A 71 -25.89 48.06 35.03
N PRO A 72 -24.80 48.39 34.31
CA PRO A 72 -24.75 48.20 32.86
C PRO A 72 -24.54 46.73 32.43
N GLY A 73 -24.19 45.84 33.36
CA GLY A 73 -23.98 44.42 33.08
C GLY A 73 -22.54 44.10 32.66
N GLU A 74 -22.42 43.20 31.69
CA GLU A 74 -21.16 42.74 31.13
C GLU A 74 -20.91 43.40 29.76
N VAL A 75 -19.65 43.72 29.48
CA VAL A 75 -19.22 44.38 28.24
C VAL A 75 -18.14 43.52 27.58
N LEU A 76 -18.35 43.17 26.32
CA LEU A 76 -17.43 42.36 25.51
C LEU A 76 -16.45 43.25 24.75
N TYR A 77 -15.17 42.89 24.79
CA TYR A 77 -14.09 43.50 24.02
C TYR A 77 -13.46 42.44 23.10
N THR A 78 -13.44 42.71 21.79
CA THR A 78 -12.89 41.79 20.78
C THR A 78 -11.59 42.28 20.14
N THR A 79 -11.13 43.47 20.51
CA THR A 79 -9.88 44.08 20.01
C THR A 79 -8.98 44.44 21.18
N GLN A 80 -7.67 44.20 21.04
CA GLN A 80 -6.70 44.63 22.04
C GLN A 80 -6.55 46.15 22.08
N GLY A 81 -6.12 46.68 23.21
CA GLY A 81 -5.88 48.11 23.39
C GLY A 81 -6.21 48.61 24.78
N THR A 82 -6.05 49.92 24.97
CA THR A 82 -6.47 50.61 26.19
C THR A 82 -7.77 51.34 25.91
N PHE A 83 -8.82 51.02 26.66
CA PHE A 83 -10.16 51.56 26.44
C PHE A 83 -10.66 52.30 27.68
N ALA A 84 -11.29 53.45 27.48
CA ALA A 84 -11.98 54.16 28.56
C ALA A 84 -13.41 53.65 28.76
N ILE A 85 -13.75 53.36 30.01
CA ILE A 85 -15.13 53.19 30.48
C ILE A 85 -15.50 54.49 31.19
N THR A 86 -16.52 55.17 30.69
CA THR A 86 -16.94 56.48 31.19
C THR A 86 -18.37 56.40 31.70
N LEU A 87 -18.59 56.95 32.90
CA LEU A 87 -19.90 57.12 33.51
C LEU A 87 -20.17 58.60 33.74
N THR A 88 -21.24 59.10 33.15
CA THR A 88 -21.83 60.41 33.46
C THR A 88 -23.12 60.21 34.25
N MET A 89 -23.24 60.90 35.38
CA MET A 89 -24.40 60.81 36.27
C MET A 89 -24.96 62.19 36.55
N THR A 90 -26.28 62.28 36.65
CA THR A 90 -26.97 63.50 37.10
C THR A 90 -28.02 63.18 38.15
N ASN A 91 -28.38 64.17 38.96
CA ASN A 91 -29.48 64.11 39.92
C ASN A 91 -30.45 65.28 39.75
N ALA A 92 -31.61 65.21 40.41
CA ALA A 92 -32.66 66.22 40.38
C ALA A 92 -32.21 67.58 40.95
N ASP A 93 -31.19 67.59 41.82
CA ASP A 93 -30.58 68.79 42.39
C ASP A 93 -29.68 69.54 41.37
N GLY A 94 -29.55 69.02 40.16
CA GLY A 94 -28.78 69.63 39.07
C GLY A 94 -27.28 69.33 39.11
N GLU A 95 -26.82 68.47 40.02
CA GLU A 95 -25.43 68.01 40.02
C GLU A 95 -25.18 67.08 38.83
N SER A 96 -24.02 67.25 38.19
CA SER A 96 -23.54 66.38 37.13
C SER A 96 -22.09 65.98 37.41
N LYS A 97 -21.82 64.68 37.44
CA LYS A 97 -20.48 64.13 37.70
C LYS A 97 -20.07 63.17 36.60
N LYS A 98 -18.78 63.16 36.27
CA LYS A 98 -18.19 62.27 35.28
C LYS A 98 -17.02 61.51 35.91
N ILE A 99 -17.04 60.18 35.78
CA ILE A 99 -15.96 59.28 36.22
C ILE A 99 -15.51 58.50 34.99
N SER A 100 -14.19 58.33 34.82
CA SER A 100 -13.61 57.52 33.74
C SER A 100 -12.54 56.59 34.30
N LYS A 101 -12.55 55.33 33.85
CA LYS A 101 -11.52 54.32 34.17
C LYS A 101 -11.05 53.65 32.91
N THR A 102 -9.74 53.45 32.81
CA THR A 102 -9.12 52.73 31.70
C THR A 102 -9.04 51.24 32.00
N VAL A 103 -9.40 50.41 31.03
CA VAL A 103 -9.15 48.97 31.02
C VAL A 103 -8.14 48.66 29.92
N ILE A 104 -7.17 47.80 30.22
CA ILE A 104 -6.16 47.36 29.25
C ILE A 104 -6.54 45.95 28.82
N ILE A 105 -6.77 45.76 27.53
CA ILE A 105 -7.14 44.49 26.92
C ILE A 105 -5.96 44.00 26.10
N LYS A 106 -5.49 42.79 26.40
CA LYS A 106 -4.33 42.16 25.77
C LYS A 106 -4.71 41.43 24.49
N GLU A 107 -3.71 41.20 23.64
CA GLU A 107 -3.85 40.32 22.47
C GLU A 107 -4.19 38.89 22.90
N GLY A 108 -5.06 38.23 22.14
CA GLY A 108 -5.33 36.80 22.27
C GLY A 108 -4.20 35.97 21.66
N ILE A 109 -4.16 34.68 21.99
CA ILE A 109 -3.11 33.79 21.49
C ILE A 109 -3.42 33.32 20.05
N ALA A 110 -2.61 33.76 19.09
CA ALA A 110 -2.68 33.34 17.69
C ALA A 110 -1.45 32.49 17.31
N ILE A 111 -1.50 31.18 17.56
CA ILE A 111 -0.36 30.28 17.33
C ILE A 111 0.02 30.23 15.84
N GLN A 112 1.30 30.49 15.57
CA GLN A 112 1.89 30.43 14.23
C GLN A 112 3.25 29.74 14.30
N PHE A 113 3.32 28.50 13.82
CA PHE A 113 4.59 27.81 13.60
C PHE A 113 4.58 27.01 12.31
N THR A 114 5.76 26.70 11.80
CA THR A 114 5.98 25.85 10.63
C THR A 114 6.97 24.75 10.97
N ASN A 115 6.84 23.61 10.30
CA ASN A 115 7.82 22.54 10.35
C ASN A 115 8.33 22.22 8.93
N LYS A 116 9.59 21.81 8.82
CA LYS A 116 10.25 21.48 7.55
C LYS A 116 11.15 20.26 7.72
N ILE A 117 10.99 19.28 6.85
CA ILE A 117 11.91 18.14 6.76
C ILE A 117 13.22 18.59 6.10
N ILE A 118 14.35 18.33 6.75
CA ILE A 118 15.67 18.87 6.33
C ILE A 118 16.19 18.20 5.06
N GLN A 119 16.01 16.88 4.93
CA GLN A 119 16.58 16.09 3.82
C GLN A 119 15.54 15.25 3.08
N SER A 120 14.92 14.30 3.75
CA SER A 120 13.87 13.43 3.19
C SER A 120 13.00 12.85 4.30
N ASN A 121 11.82 12.35 3.95
CA ASN A 121 10.87 11.79 4.90
C ASN A 121 11.13 10.31 5.25
N TYR A 122 12.23 9.71 4.79
CA TYR A 122 12.58 8.33 5.18
C TYR A 122 13.18 8.30 6.60
N SER A 123 12.72 7.37 7.44
CA SER A 123 13.26 7.19 8.78
C SER A 123 14.78 6.95 8.79
N PRO A 124 15.55 7.57 9.71
CA PRO A 124 15.10 8.55 10.73
C PRO A 124 14.97 9.98 10.16
N VAL A 125 13.85 10.65 10.36
CA VAL A 125 13.57 11.99 9.79
C VAL A 125 13.97 13.10 10.76
N GLU A 126 14.73 14.08 10.28
CA GLU A 126 15.04 15.30 11.03
C GLU A 126 14.16 16.46 10.55
N VAL A 127 13.47 17.09 11.51
CA VAL A 127 12.51 18.17 11.27
C VAL A 127 13.00 19.44 11.95
N GLU A 128 13.16 20.49 11.16
CA GLU A 128 13.37 21.86 11.61
C GLU A 128 12.02 22.50 11.93
N ILE A 129 11.93 23.22 13.05
CA ILE A 129 10.71 23.89 13.50
C ILE A 129 11.01 25.38 13.66
N ASN A 130 10.13 26.22 13.14
CA ASN A 130 10.21 27.66 13.29
C ASN A 130 8.91 28.20 13.87
N ASN A 131 9.00 28.93 14.98
CA ASN A 131 7.87 29.55 15.65
C ASN A 131 7.89 31.06 15.43
N THR A 132 6.79 31.59 14.91
CA THR A 132 6.58 33.01 14.65
C THR A 132 5.31 33.52 15.34
N THR A 133 4.85 32.82 16.39
CA THR A 133 3.68 33.21 17.17
C THR A 133 3.89 34.64 17.72
N PRO A 134 3.04 35.61 17.33
CA PRO A 134 3.14 36.98 17.83
C PRO A 134 2.67 37.06 19.28
N GLY A 135 3.24 38.00 20.03
CA GLY A 135 2.87 38.31 21.41
C GLY A 135 4.08 38.31 22.36
N ASP A 136 4.07 39.24 23.32
CA ASP A 136 5.12 39.40 24.32
C ASP A 136 4.78 38.64 25.61
N GLY A 137 5.82 38.16 26.32
CA GLY A 137 5.64 37.45 27.60
C GLY A 137 4.99 36.07 27.48
N LEU A 138 4.89 35.53 26.27
CA LEU A 138 4.35 34.19 26.02
C LEU A 138 5.29 33.09 26.53
N THR A 139 4.69 32.00 26.99
CA THR A 139 5.39 30.76 27.33
C THR A 139 5.02 29.67 26.33
N PHE A 140 5.98 28.80 26.02
CA PHE A 140 5.87 27.82 24.93
C PHE A 140 6.27 26.43 25.44
N VAL A 141 5.35 25.47 25.29
CA VAL A 141 5.58 24.06 25.61
C VAL A 141 5.28 23.23 24.38
N TRP A 142 6.26 22.45 23.95
CA TRP A 142 6.19 21.59 22.79
C TRP A 142 6.09 20.12 23.19
N SER A 143 5.31 19.35 22.44
CA SER A 143 5.27 17.89 22.50
C SER A 143 5.40 17.30 21.11
N PHE A 144 6.32 16.33 20.98
CA PHE A 144 6.64 15.65 19.73
C PHE A 144 6.37 14.16 19.90
N GLN A 145 5.22 13.69 19.43
CA GLN A 145 4.84 12.28 19.58
C GLN A 145 5.86 11.39 18.86
N GLY A 146 6.59 10.56 19.59
CA GLY A 146 7.63 9.68 19.03
C GLY A 146 8.88 10.41 18.51
N GLY A 147 8.99 11.72 18.78
CA GLY A 147 10.17 12.52 18.45
C GLY A 147 11.24 12.46 19.53
N ASN A 148 12.48 12.77 19.15
CA ASN A 148 13.59 13.01 20.07
C ASN A 148 14.16 14.43 19.81
N PRO A 149 14.07 15.36 20.78
CA PRO A 149 13.44 15.20 22.09
C PRO A 149 11.91 14.99 21.99
N ALA A 150 11.29 14.39 23.01
CA ALA A 150 9.84 14.17 23.05
C ALA A 150 9.05 15.41 23.51
N VAL A 151 9.71 16.32 24.25
CA VAL A 151 9.15 17.57 24.75
C VAL A 151 10.22 18.67 24.73
N PHE A 152 9.80 19.92 24.64
CA PHE A 152 10.70 21.08 24.75
C PHE A 152 9.98 22.28 25.38
N THR A 153 10.71 23.14 26.07
CA THR A 153 10.19 24.39 26.64
C THR A 153 11.05 25.55 26.19
N GLY A 154 10.41 26.56 25.59
CA GLY A 154 11.08 27.71 24.97
C GLY A 154 10.52 28.03 23.59
N ASN A 155 10.88 29.21 23.07
CA ASN A 155 10.28 29.77 21.86
C ASN A 155 10.45 28.85 20.63
N THR A 156 11.68 28.41 20.36
CA THR A 156 12.02 27.57 19.21
C THR A 156 12.78 26.32 19.69
N PRO A 157 12.28 25.10 19.44
CA PRO A 157 12.96 23.87 19.80
C PRO A 157 14.20 23.63 18.91
N PRO A 158 15.16 22.78 19.34
CA PRO A 158 16.14 22.22 18.43
C PRO A 158 15.45 21.33 17.38
N ASN A 159 16.21 20.92 16.36
CA ASN A 159 15.72 19.92 15.39
C ASN A 159 15.24 18.65 16.11
N VAL A 160 14.11 18.11 15.64
CA VAL A 160 13.48 16.93 16.23
C VAL A 160 13.66 15.74 15.29
N VAL A 161 14.08 14.60 15.85
CA VAL A 161 14.30 13.37 15.08
C VAL A 161 13.18 12.37 15.33
N PHE A 162 12.57 11.86 14.25
CA PHE A 162 11.56 10.80 14.28
C PHE A 162 12.11 9.52 13.65
N SER A 163 12.33 8.49 14.46
CA SER A 163 12.99 7.24 14.03
C SER A 163 12.03 6.12 13.64
N THR A 164 10.74 6.26 13.91
CA THR A 164 9.73 5.25 13.56
C THR A 164 8.91 5.69 12.35
N PRO A 165 8.51 4.78 11.46
CA PRO A 165 7.60 5.10 10.38
C PRO A 165 6.18 5.37 10.89
N GLY A 166 5.45 6.26 10.22
CA GLY A 166 4.08 6.63 10.55
C GLY A 166 3.87 8.14 10.63
N ASP A 167 2.67 8.52 11.06
CA ASP A 167 2.32 9.92 11.30
C ASP A 167 2.68 10.32 12.73
N HIS A 168 3.35 11.45 12.87
CA HIS A 168 3.84 11.98 14.14
C HIS A 168 3.28 13.39 14.37
N SER A 169 2.60 13.60 15.50
CA SER A 169 2.08 14.91 15.85
C SER A 169 3.14 15.80 16.52
N ILE A 170 3.23 17.05 16.07
CA ILE A 170 3.95 18.15 16.70
C ILE A 170 2.90 19.09 17.29
N SER A 171 2.85 19.22 18.62
CA SER A 171 1.92 20.11 19.31
C SER A 171 2.67 21.23 20.02
N LEU A 172 2.22 22.46 19.80
CA LEU A 172 2.66 23.66 20.52
C LEU A 172 1.51 24.15 21.40
N THR A 173 1.75 24.20 22.71
CA THR A 173 0.90 24.90 23.67
C THR A 173 1.53 26.23 24.04
N VAL A 174 0.78 27.31 23.83
CA VAL A 174 1.20 28.68 24.16
C VAL A 174 0.32 29.21 25.27
N SER A 175 0.92 29.88 26.26
CA SER A 175 0.18 30.59 27.31
C SER A 175 0.68 32.01 27.47
N ASN A 176 -0.27 32.94 27.66
CA ASN A 176 -0.02 34.34 28.00
C ASN A 176 -0.14 34.62 29.52
N GLY A 177 -0.29 33.57 30.34
CA GLY A 177 -0.47 33.65 31.80
C GLY A 177 -1.93 33.70 32.27
N PHE A 178 -2.90 33.93 31.37
CA PHE A 178 -4.34 33.97 31.68
C PHE A 178 -5.09 32.85 30.96
N GLU A 179 -4.73 32.59 29.70
CA GLU A 179 -5.24 31.50 28.88
C GLU A 179 -4.11 30.63 28.31
N SER A 180 -4.50 29.50 27.74
CA SER A 180 -3.62 28.63 26.96
C SER A 180 -4.34 28.17 25.71
N GLN A 181 -3.63 28.16 24.58
CA GLN A 181 -4.10 27.57 23.33
C GLN A 181 -3.12 26.48 22.88
N THR A 182 -3.61 25.50 22.14
CA THR A 182 -2.78 24.43 21.57
C THR A 182 -3.05 24.30 20.07
N GLN A 183 -1.99 24.22 19.28
CA GLN A 183 -2.05 23.90 17.85
C GLN A 183 -1.19 22.68 17.56
N THR A 184 -1.71 21.79 16.71
CA THR A 184 -1.03 20.55 16.32
C THR A 184 -0.83 20.51 14.81
N GLN A 185 0.38 20.12 14.38
CA GLN A 185 0.73 19.79 13.00
C GLN A 185 1.21 18.34 12.93
N THR A 186 1.16 17.72 11.75
CA THR A 186 1.59 16.32 11.55
C THR A 186 2.78 16.25 10.60
N VAL A 187 3.74 15.37 10.92
CA VAL A 187 4.84 14.97 10.05
C VAL A 187 4.67 13.51 9.68
N ASN A 188 4.73 13.19 8.39
CA ASN A 188 4.71 11.82 7.91
C ASN A 188 6.14 11.29 7.75
N VAL A 189 6.42 10.13 8.36
CA VAL A 189 7.71 9.44 8.30
C VAL A 189 7.55 8.14 7.52
N ALA A 190 8.19 8.05 6.36
CA ALA A 190 8.25 6.85 5.55
C ALA A 190 9.19 5.79 6.16
N PRO A 191 8.98 4.49 5.89
CA PRO A 191 9.87 3.41 6.32
C PRO A 191 11.32 3.62 5.93
N HIS A 192 12.24 3.04 6.71
CA HIS A 192 13.65 3.01 6.32
C HIS A 192 13.87 2.20 5.04
N LEU A 193 14.99 2.41 4.37
CA LEU A 193 15.34 1.66 3.17
C LEU A 193 15.67 0.20 3.54
N VAL A 194 15.09 -0.75 2.82
CA VAL A 194 15.47 -2.16 2.84
C VAL A 194 15.69 -2.61 1.41
N SER A 195 16.84 -3.23 1.12
CA SER A 195 17.07 -3.90 -0.17
C SER A 195 16.64 -5.36 -0.07
N LEU A 196 15.81 -5.81 -1.01
CA LEU A 196 15.36 -7.21 -1.07
C LEU A 196 14.91 -7.54 -2.50
N PHE A 197 15.09 -8.80 -2.89
CA PHE A 197 14.50 -9.32 -4.12
C PHE A 197 14.13 -10.79 -4.01
N SER A 198 13.29 -11.22 -4.94
CA SER A 198 13.02 -12.62 -5.24
C SER A 198 13.31 -12.89 -6.72
N TYR A 199 13.40 -14.16 -7.10
CA TYR A 199 13.65 -14.54 -8.48
C TYR A 199 13.02 -15.90 -8.81
N SER A 200 12.70 -16.09 -10.08
CA SER A 200 12.23 -17.37 -10.63
C SER A 200 12.68 -17.53 -12.09
N PRO A 201 13.01 -18.74 -12.54
CA PRO A 201 13.31 -18.99 -13.94
C PRO A 201 12.07 -18.74 -14.80
N THR A 202 12.28 -18.58 -16.11
CA THR A 202 11.17 -18.62 -17.06
C THR A 202 10.52 -20.00 -17.05
N PHE A 203 9.31 -20.10 -17.62
CA PHE A 203 8.64 -21.39 -17.79
C PHE A 203 9.53 -22.37 -18.56
N GLU A 204 10.27 -21.90 -19.56
CA GLU A 204 11.18 -22.74 -20.33
C GLU A 204 12.45 -23.13 -19.59
N ASP A 205 12.79 -22.51 -18.45
CA ASP A 205 14.04 -22.83 -17.74
C ASP A 205 13.81 -23.26 -16.27
N ASP A 206 12.63 -23.82 -15.98
CA ASP A 206 12.21 -24.25 -14.65
C ASP A 206 13.07 -25.35 -14.00
N ASP A 207 14.05 -25.91 -14.73
CA ASP A 207 15.02 -26.87 -14.25
C ASP A 207 16.39 -26.25 -13.90
N TYR A 208 16.54 -24.93 -14.06
CA TYR A 208 17.77 -24.17 -13.79
C TYR A 208 19.01 -24.70 -14.53
N GLN A 209 18.83 -25.31 -15.70
CA GLN A 209 19.95 -25.77 -16.53
C GLN A 209 20.45 -24.65 -17.44
N ALA A 210 21.77 -24.60 -17.68
CA ALA A 210 22.35 -23.67 -18.62
C ALA A 210 21.81 -23.92 -20.05
N SER A 211 21.51 -22.91 -20.87
CA SER A 211 21.40 -21.50 -20.54
C SER A 211 20.03 -21.21 -19.88
N VAL A 212 20.01 -20.65 -18.67
CA VAL A 212 18.77 -20.34 -17.91
C VAL A 212 18.47 -18.85 -17.96
N THR A 213 17.24 -18.47 -18.31
CA THR A 213 16.72 -17.11 -18.14
C THR A 213 15.93 -17.00 -16.84
N ILE A 214 16.25 -15.98 -16.04
CA ILE A 214 15.67 -15.74 -14.71
C ILE A 214 15.05 -14.34 -14.66
N ASN A 215 13.80 -14.29 -14.20
CA ASN A 215 13.10 -13.06 -13.89
C ASN A 215 13.32 -12.69 -12.43
N PHE A 216 13.78 -11.46 -12.18
CA PHE A 216 13.95 -10.91 -10.84
C PHE A 216 12.82 -9.95 -10.53
N VAL A 217 12.35 -10.00 -9.28
CA VAL A 217 11.31 -9.12 -8.76
C VAL A 217 11.88 -8.35 -7.57
N ASN A 218 11.96 -7.03 -7.70
CA ASN A 218 12.32 -6.14 -6.61
C ASN A 218 11.27 -6.22 -5.48
N GLN A 219 11.74 -6.36 -4.25
CA GLN A 219 10.92 -6.36 -3.04
C GLN A 219 11.43 -5.30 -2.03
N SER A 220 12.27 -4.37 -2.49
CA SER A 220 12.86 -3.34 -1.65
C SER A 220 11.79 -2.38 -1.12
N VAL A 221 11.95 -1.94 0.13
CA VAL A 221 11.08 -0.95 0.78
C VAL A 221 11.75 0.41 0.71
N SER A 222 10.97 1.45 0.38
CA SER A 222 11.43 2.85 0.32
C SER A 222 12.57 3.09 -0.67
N ALA A 223 12.77 2.22 -1.66
CA ALA A 223 13.77 2.39 -2.72
C ALA A 223 13.22 3.22 -3.87
N THR A 224 14.05 4.09 -4.44
CA THR A 224 13.73 4.88 -5.65
C THR A 224 14.73 4.67 -6.79
N GLN A 225 15.85 3.99 -6.51
CA GLN A 225 16.90 3.66 -7.48
C GLN A 225 17.42 2.25 -7.22
N TYR A 226 17.77 1.54 -8.31
CA TYR A 226 18.21 0.15 -8.28
C TYR A 226 19.52 0.01 -9.07
N ASN A 227 20.48 -0.71 -8.50
CA ASN A 227 21.70 -1.11 -9.18
C ASN A 227 21.91 -2.60 -8.95
N TRP A 228 21.68 -3.38 -9.99
CA TRP A 228 21.85 -4.82 -9.99
C TRP A 228 23.23 -5.21 -10.51
N THR A 229 23.81 -6.25 -9.92
CA THR A 229 24.97 -6.96 -10.46
C THR A 229 24.67 -8.46 -10.53
N PHE A 230 24.97 -9.07 -11.68
CA PHE A 230 24.71 -10.48 -11.96
C PHE A 230 26.03 -11.14 -12.35
N GLN A 231 26.69 -11.81 -11.41
CA GLN A 231 27.97 -12.46 -11.68
C GLN A 231 27.79 -13.55 -12.74
N GLY A 232 28.38 -13.37 -13.93
CA GLY A 232 28.24 -14.31 -15.05
C GLY A 232 26.87 -14.29 -15.73
N GLY A 233 26.02 -13.31 -15.42
CA GLY A 233 24.75 -13.07 -16.12
C GLY A 233 24.92 -12.14 -17.31
N ASN A 234 23.98 -12.23 -18.26
CA ASN A 234 23.83 -11.30 -19.38
C ASN A 234 22.41 -10.70 -19.38
N PRO A 235 22.24 -9.37 -19.16
CA PRO A 235 23.31 -8.40 -18.91
C PRO A 235 23.98 -8.60 -17.54
N ALA A 236 25.24 -8.16 -17.40
CA ALA A 236 26.00 -8.29 -16.15
C ALA A 236 25.56 -7.28 -15.06
N THR A 237 24.88 -6.21 -15.45
CA THR A 237 24.30 -5.19 -14.57
C THR A 237 22.96 -4.69 -15.11
N SER A 238 22.12 -4.11 -14.25
CA SER A 238 20.90 -3.43 -14.67
C SER A 238 20.49 -2.33 -13.68
N THR A 239 19.76 -1.33 -14.16
CA THR A 239 19.08 -0.31 -13.34
C THR A 239 17.55 -0.42 -13.40
N THR A 240 17.02 -1.37 -14.17
CA THR A 240 15.58 -1.64 -14.21
C THR A 240 15.10 -2.23 -12.89
N GLU A 241 13.88 -1.90 -12.47
CA GLU A 241 13.31 -2.42 -11.21
C GLU A 241 13.21 -3.95 -11.21
N ASN A 242 12.69 -4.55 -12.28
CA ASN A 242 12.48 -6.00 -12.41
C ASN A 242 13.21 -6.54 -13.65
N PRO A 243 14.53 -6.80 -13.57
CA PRO A 243 15.31 -7.26 -14.71
C PRO A 243 15.06 -8.74 -15.03
N THR A 244 15.26 -9.09 -16.30
CA THR A 244 15.39 -10.47 -16.77
C THR A 244 16.83 -10.70 -17.20
N VAL A 245 17.45 -11.78 -16.72
CA VAL A 245 18.89 -12.05 -16.94
C VAL A 245 19.10 -13.50 -17.34
N THR A 246 20.01 -13.72 -18.28
CA THR A 246 20.37 -15.06 -18.74
C THR A 246 21.74 -15.48 -18.20
N PHE A 247 21.83 -16.69 -17.64
CA PHE A 247 23.07 -17.31 -17.18
C PHE A 247 23.42 -18.48 -18.10
N ALA A 248 24.45 -18.29 -18.94
CA ALA A 248 24.85 -19.26 -19.95
C ALA A 248 25.79 -20.37 -19.43
N ASN A 249 26.40 -20.16 -18.27
CA ASN A 249 27.40 -21.07 -17.70
C ASN A 249 26.86 -21.77 -16.46
N THR A 250 27.38 -22.96 -16.19
CA THR A 250 27.07 -23.72 -14.98
C THR A 250 27.81 -23.19 -13.77
N GLY A 251 27.25 -23.37 -12.58
CA GLY A 251 27.91 -23.05 -11.31
C GLY A 251 27.10 -22.10 -10.44
N ALA A 252 27.75 -21.58 -9.40
CA ALA A 252 27.14 -20.62 -8.49
C ALA A 252 27.36 -19.19 -9.01
N HIS A 253 26.27 -18.43 -9.14
CA HIS A 253 26.22 -17.06 -9.61
C HIS A 253 25.66 -16.16 -8.51
N GLN A 254 26.49 -15.24 -7.98
CA GLN A 254 26.00 -14.25 -7.04
C GLN A 254 25.24 -13.14 -7.77
N VAL A 255 24.07 -12.80 -7.24
CA VAL A 255 23.26 -11.66 -7.65
C VAL A 255 23.17 -10.68 -6.49
N THR A 256 23.42 -9.40 -6.76
CA THR A 256 23.32 -8.34 -5.76
C THR A 256 22.42 -7.22 -6.25
N LEU A 257 21.51 -6.78 -5.40
CA LEU A 257 20.73 -5.55 -5.58
C LEU A 257 21.23 -4.51 -4.57
N VAL A 258 21.74 -3.39 -5.07
CA VAL A 258 21.95 -2.17 -4.29
C VAL A 258 20.75 -1.25 -4.55
N ALA A 259 19.89 -1.11 -3.56
CA ALA A 259 18.78 -0.16 -3.58
C ALA A 259 19.23 1.16 -2.94
N SER A 260 18.71 2.29 -3.43
CA SER A 260 18.93 3.62 -2.85
C SER A 260 17.65 4.44 -2.89
N ASN A 261 17.57 5.42 -1.98
CA ASN A 261 16.45 6.37 -1.92
C ASN A 261 16.89 7.83 -1.90
N GLY A 262 18.14 8.10 -2.30
CA GLY A 262 18.77 9.42 -2.26
C GLY A 262 19.27 9.86 -0.88
N LYS A 263 18.78 9.23 0.20
CA LYS A 263 19.27 9.46 1.57
C LYS A 263 20.33 8.44 1.97
N THR A 264 20.07 7.17 1.69
CA THR A 264 20.93 6.05 2.04
C THR A 264 20.87 4.97 0.97
N SER A 265 21.74 3.97 1.07
CA SER A 265 21.79 2.82 0.18
C SER A 265 21.95 1.54 1.00
N GLN A 266 21.29 0.48 0.57
CA GLN A 266 21.33 -0.85 1.20
C GLN A 266 21.59 -1.89 0.11
N SER A 267 22.28 -2.97 0.47
CA SER A 267 22.56 -4.08 -0.45
C SER A 267 21.98 -5.38 0.07
N PHE A 268 21.51 -6.21 -0.87
CA PHE A 268 21.11 -7.58 -0.61
C PHE A 268 21.68 -8.48 -1.70
N SER A 269 22.22 -9.62 -1.30
CA SER A 269 22.85 -10.59 -2.20
C SER A 269 22.27 -11.98 -2.01
N SER A 270 22.08 -12.70 -3.11
CA SER A 270 21.65 -14.11 -3.14
C SER A 270 22.44 -14.88 -4.19
N THR A 271 22.58 -16.20 -4.01
CA THR A 271 23.31 -17.07 -4.94
C THR A 271 22.33 -17.96 -5.69
N ILE A 272 22.50 -18.04 -7.01
CA ILE A 272 21.77 -18.92 -7.92
C ILE A 272 22.71 -20.02 -8.38
N THR A 273 22.26 -21.28 -8.35
CA THR A 273 23.04 -22.42 -8.84
C THR A 273 22.48 -22.89 -10.18
N VAL A 274 23.29 -22.81 -11.23
CA VAL A 274 22.95 -23.24 -12.59
C VAL A 274 23.55 -24.62 -12.87
N ALA A 275 22.72 -25.57 -13.27
CA ALA A 275 23.10 -26.94 -13.56
C ALA A 275 23.54 -27.12 -15.03
N PRO A 276 24.31 -28.19 -15.35
CA PRO A 276 24.61 -28.54 -16.74
C PRO A 276 23.35 -28.81 -17.58
N ASP A 277 23.39 -28.41 -18.86
CA ASP A 277 22.33 -28.76 -19.80
C ASP A 277 22.31 -30.26 -20.07
N THR A 278 21.16 -30.87 -19.84
CA THR A 278 20.91 -32.27 -20.20
C THR A 278 20.27 -32.41 -21.58
N ASN A 279 19.85 -31.28 -22.18
CA ASN A 279 19.01 -31.20 -23.37
C ASN A 279 17.78 -32.12 -23.31
N LEU A 280 17.30 -32.44 -22.10
CA LEU A 280 16.26 -33.45 -21.88
C LEU A 280 15.15 -32.91 -20.97
N ARG A 281 13.91 -33.03 -21.43
CA ARG A 281 12.70 -32.84 -20.61
C ARG A 281 12.16 -34.19 -20.17
N ILE A 282 11.71 -34.26 -18.92
CA ILE A 282 11.13 -35.46 -18.32
C ILE A 282 9.75 -35.11 -17.78
N PHE A 283 8.73 -35.77 -18.32
CA PHE A 283 7.35 -35.72 -17.82
C PHE A 283 7.03 -37.07 -17.19
N LYS A 284 6.59 -37.07 -15.94
CA LYS A 284 6.23 -38.30 -15.21
C LYS A 284 4.72 -38.40 -15.06
N ASP A 285 4.22 -39.62 -15.06
CA ASP A 285 2.82 -39.91 -14.73
C ASP A 285 1.81 -39.16 -15.61
N VAL A 286 2.15 -38.91 -16.87
CA VAL A 286 1.27 -38.29 -17.86
C VAL A 286 0.11 -39.25 -18.14
N LYS A 287 -1.12 -38.77 -17.94
CA LYS A 287 -2.34 -39.54 -18.17
C LYS A 287 -2.91 -39.20 -19.54
N ILE A 288 -2.96 -40.16 -20.45
CA ILE A 288 -3.49 -39.94 -21.79
C ILE A 288 -4.66 -40.89 -22.04
N GLY A 289 -5.85 -40.32 -22.21
CA GLY A 289 -7.12 -41.01 -22.38
C GLY A 289 -7.27 -41.67 -23.74
N ILE A 290 -8.03 -42.77 -23.77
CA ILE A 290 -8.52 -43.36 -25.02
C ILE A 290 -9.46 -42.40 -25.76
N ASN A 291 -9.90 -42.76 -26.97
CA ASN A 291 -10.77 -41.91 -27.79
C ASN A 291 -12.01 -41.43 -27.02
N SER A 292 -12.77 -42.34 -26.39
CA SER A 292 -13.96 -41.95 -25.62
C SER A 292 -13.67 -41.06 -24.40
N ALA A 293 -12.42 -41.02 -23.93
CA ALA A 293 -11.97 -40.22 -22.79
C ALA A 293 -11.43 -38.85 -23.20
N HIS A 294 -11.45 -38.50 -24.50
CA HIS A 294 -10.87 -37.24 -25.00
C HIS A 294 -11.52 -35.99 -24.37
N ALA A 295 -12.77 -36.07 -23.92
CA ALA A 295 -13.48 -34.96 -23.30
C ALA A 295 -13.26 -34.90 -21.77
N THR A 296 -12.90 -36.02 -21.13
CA THR A 296 -12.82 -36.15 -19.67
C THR A 296 -11.39 -36.20 -19.16
N VAL A 297 -10.56 -37.10 -19.72
CA VAL A 297 -9.14 -37.25 -19.39
C VAL A 297 -8.26 -36.43 -20.34
N GLY A 298 -8.65 -36.35 -21.62
CA GLY A 298 -7.84 -35.77 -22.69
C GLY A 298 -6.97 -36.81 -23.37
N ALA A 299 -6.82 -36.72 -24.69
CA ALA A 299 -6.15 -37.73 -25.53
C ALA A 299 -4.89 -37.19 -26.24
N MET A 300 -4.54 -35.93 -25.98
CA MET A 300 -3.49 -35.20 -26.68
C MET A 300 -2.59 -34.51 -25.68
N PHE A 301 -1.28 -34.53 -25.94
CA PHE A 301 -0.26 -33.94 -25.08
C PHE A 301 0.67 -33.04 -25.89
N SER A 302 1.03 -31.92 -25.29
CA SER A 302 1.98 -30.96 -25.83
C SER A 302 3.21 -30.94 -24.94
N THR A 303 4.37 -31.23 -25.51
CA THR A 303 5.67 -31.15 -24.83
C THR A 303 6.08 -29.70 -24.59
N ALA A 304 5.58 -28.75 -25.39
CA ALA A 304 5.79 -27.31 -25.21
C ALA A 304 5.04 -26.79 -23.98
N THR A 305 3.71 -26.98 -23.96
CA THR A 305 2.86 -26.47 -22.87
C THR A 305 2.84 -27.38 -21.64
N ARG A 306 3.37 -28.60 -21.77
CA ARG A 306 3.47 -29.62 -20.70
C ARG A 306 2.12 -30.07 -20.18
N GLN A 307 1.11 -30.01 -21.05
CA GLN A 307 -0.30 -30.27 -20.72
C GLN A 307 -0.89 -31.41 -21.54
N VAL A 308 -1.79 -32.15 -20.91
CA VAL A 308 -2.75 -33.02 -21.59
C VAL A 308 -4.00 -32.21 -21.85
N TYR A 309 -4.44 -32.15 -23.11
CA TYR A 309 -5.62 -31.40 -23.52
C TYR A 309 -6.86 -32.28 -23.61
N LYS A 310 -7.94 -31.80 -22.99
CA LYS A 310 -9.30 -32.25 -23.27
C LYS A 310 -9.80 -31.60 -24.55
N ALA A 311 -10.72 -32.25 -25.24
CA ALA A 311 -11.24 -31.73 -26.51
C ALA A 311 -11.85 -30.32 -26.41
N SER A 312 -12.42 -29.95 -25.26
CA SER A 312 -12.97 -28.61 -25.04
C SER A 312 -11.91 -27.52 -24.85
N GLU A 313 -10.67 -27.90 -24.53
CA GLU A 313 -9.56 -26.97 -24.28
C GLU A 313 -8.76 -26.69 -25.56
N ILE A 314 -8.94 -27.51 -26.60
CA ILE A 314 -8.23 -27.40 -27.87
C ILE A 314 -8.81 -26.24 -28.69
N ASN A 315 -7.92 -25.35 -29.14
CA ASN A 315 -8.24 -24.15 -29.91
C ASN A 315 -7.12 -23.84 -30.91
N ALA A 316 -7.27 -22.75 -31.67
CA ALA A 316 -6.30 -22.37 -32.70
C ALA A 316 -4.92 -22.00 -32.14
N GLN A 317 -4.82 -21.57 -30.88
CA GLN A 317 -3.55 -21.21 -30.25
C GLN A 317 -2.74 -22.42 -29.79
N ASN A 318 -3.38 -23.44 -29.21
CA ASN A 318 -2.65 -24.62 -28.70
C ASN A 318 -2.58 -25.79 -29.68
N SER A 319 -3.46 -25.87 -30.69
CA SER A 319 -3.42 -26.91 -31.72
C SER A 319 -2.04 -27.09 -32.38
N PRO A 320 -1.30 -26.02 -32.73
CA PRO A 320 0.02 -26.16 -33.34
C PRO A 320 1.10 -26.69 -32.38
N LEU A 321 0.85 -26.62 -31.06
CA LEU A 321 1.79 -27.02 -30.01
C LEU A 321 1.59 -28.48 -29.56
N ILE A 322 0.55 -29.17 -30.05
CA ILE A 322 0.28 -30.56 -29.72
C ILE A 322 1.20 -31.43 -30.56
N ASP A 323 2.02 -32.26 -29.89
CA ASP A 323 3.02 -33.11 -30.55
C ASP A 323 2.67 -34.60 -30.45
N ILE A 324 1.83 -34.98 -29.48
CA ILE A 324 1.49 -36.37 -29.17
C ILE A 324 -0.02 -36.50 -29.10
N ALA A 325 -0.58 -37.43 -29.89
CA ALA A 325 -1.97 -37.83 -29.78
C ALA A 325 -2.04 -39.35 -29.60
N PHE A 326 -2.84 -39.80 -28.65
CA PHE A 326 -3.05 -41.21 -28.37
C PHE A 326 -4.42 -41.66 -28.86
N GLN A 327 -4.41 -42.64 -29.76
CA GLN A 327 -5.60 -43.37 -30.15
C GLN A 327 -5.65 -44.66 -29.35
N GLY A 328 -6.70 -44.81 -28.56
CA GLY A 328 -7.07 -46.07 -27.92
C GLY A 328 -8.51 -46.36 -28.33
N LEU A 329 -8.72 -47.47 -29.05
CA LEU A 329 -10.02 -47.73 -29.67
C LEU A 329 -11.16 -47.83 -28.65
N ASN A 330 -10.92 -48.51 -27.53
CA ASN A 330 -11.86 -48.67 -26.43
C ASN A 330 -11.14 -49.13 -25.15
N SER A 331 -11.88 -49.36 -24.07
CA SER A 331 -11.35 -49.73 -22.76
C SER A 331 -10.69 -51.11 -22.69
N SER A 332 -10.73 -51.91 -23.76
CA SER A 332 -9.96 -53.15 -23.86
C SER A 332 -8.49 -52.90 -24.16
N PHE A 333 -8.10 -51.72 -24.69
CA PHE A 333 -6.74 -51.42 -25.12
C PHE A 333 -6.14 -52.48 -26.07
N THR A 334 -6.96 -53.18 -26.87
CA THR A 334 -6.46 -54.16 -27.85
C THR A 334 -5.83 -53.47 -29.06
N TYR A 335 -6.31 -52.28 -29.40
CA TYR A 335 -5.85 -51.45 -30.51
C TYR A 335 -5.47 -50.08 -29.98
N ASN A 336 -4.16 -49.87 -29.80
CA ASN A 336 -3.60 -48.59 -29.35
C ASN A 336 -2.53 -48.11 -30.32
N LYS A 337 -2.46 -46.80 -30.48
CA LYS A 337 -1.49 -46.18 -31.36
C LYS A 337 -1.25 -44.73 -30.96
N PHE A 338 0.00 -44.32 -30.87
CA PHE A 338 0.34 -42.90 -30.96
C PHE A 338 0.30 -42.47 -32.42
N ILE A 339 -0.44 -41.41 -32.69
CA ILE A 339 -0.70 -40.91 -34.03
C ILE A 339 -0.18 -39.48 -34.16
N SER A 340 0.26 -39.15 -35.38
CA SER A 340 0.69 -37.80 -35.71
C SER A 340 -0.45 -36.81 -35.47
N PRO A 341 -0.22 -35.66 -34.79
CA PRO A 341 -1.23 -34.62 -34.56
C PRO A 341 -1.90 -34.16 -35.87
N SER A 342 -1.16 -34.09 -36.98
CA SER A 342 -1.70 -33.74 -38.30
C SER A 342 -2.63 -34.79 -38.92
N GLN A 343 -2.79 -35.96 -38.30
CA GLN A 343 -3.55 -37.10 -38.81
C GLN A 343 -4.70 -37.52 -37.90
N VAL A 344 -4.97 -36.78 -36.82
CA VAL A 344 -5.93 -37.20 -35.78
C VAL A 344 -7.37 -37.36 -36.29
N SER A 345 -7.75 -36.65 -37.35
CA SER A 345 -9.07 -36.76 -37.98
C SER A 345 -9.34 -38.13 -38.61
N ASN A 346 -8.29 -38.85 -39.00
CA ASN A 346 -8.40 -40.22 -39.51
C ASN A 346 -8.73 -41.23 -38.40
N TYR A 347 -8.69 -40.79 -37.14
CA TYR A 347 -8.84 -41.64 -35.96
C TYR A 347 -9.98 -41.16 -35.05
N GLY A 348 -10.96 -40.43 -35.59
CA GLY A 348 -12.18 -40.06 -34.86
C GLY A 348 -12.04 -38.86 -33.92
N PHE A 349 -10.94 -38.11 -34.00
CA PHE A 349 -10.81 -36.81 -33.34
C PHE A 349 -11.15 -35.67 -34.29
N LEU A 350 -11.40 -34.48 -33.77
CA LEU A 350 -11.48 -33.27 -34.59
C LEU A 350 -10.09 -32.90 -35.13
N ALA A 351 -10.04 -32.36 -36.35
CA ALA A 351 -8.80 -31.91 -36.95
C ALA A 351 -8.20 -30.75 -36.14
N LEU A 352 -6.88 -30.78 -35.95
CA LEU A 352 -6.12 -29.74 -35.27
C LEU A 352 -5.62 -28.69 -36.26
N ALA A 353 -5.85 -27.42 -35.96
CA ALA A 353 -5.40 -26.32 -36.80
C ALA A 353 -3.87 -26.20 -36.78
N ASN A 354 -3.25 -26.13 -37.97
CA ASN A 354 -1.78 -26.03 -38.15
C ASN A 354 -0.97 -27.08 -37.38
N ALA A 355 -1.54 -28.27 -37.20
CA ALA A 355 -0.89 -29.34 -36.46
C ALA A 355 0.39 -29.82 -37.14
N GLN A 356 1.39 -30.08 -36.30
CA GLN A 356 2.68 -30.57 -36.73
C GLN A 356 2.64 -32.08 -36.97
N ASN A 357 3.57 -32.56 -37.79
CA ASN A 357 3.75 -33.98 -38.04
C ASN A 357 4.73 -34.59 -37.04
N THR A 358 4.27 -35.59 -36.28
CA THR A 358 5.14 -36.39 -35.41
C THR A 358 5.23 -37.82 -35.93
N ILE A 359 6.44 -38.31 -36.12
CA ILE A 359 6.72 -39.70 -36.50
C ILE A 359 6.75 -40.55 -35.23
N PHE A 360 5.98 -41.63 -35.21
CA PHE A 360 5.98 -42.60 -34.11
C PHE A 360 6.46 -43.98 -34.59
N ILE A 361 7.27 -44.64 -33.75
CA ILE A 361 7.56 -46.07 -33.82
C ILE A 361 6.84 -46.72 -32.64
N ASN A 362 5.58 -47.06 -32.89
CA ASN A 362 4.65 -47.68 -31.96
C ASN A 362 5.09 -49.11 -31.58
N SER A 363 5.58 -49.86 -32.57
CA SER A 363 6.00 -51.26 -32.44
C SER A 363 7.41 -51.46 -32.98
N GLN A 364 8.41 -51.21 -32.13
CA GLN A 364 9.83 -51.35 -32.47
C GLN A 364 10.17 -52.77 -32.95
N GLU A 365 9.54 -53.78 -32.34
CA GLU A 365 9.70 -55.20 -32.65
C GLU A 365 9.21 -55.59 -34.06
N LEU A 366 8.36 -54.77 -34.68
CA LEU A 366 7.80 -55.01 -36.02
C LEU A 366 8.52 -54.21 -37.11
N CYS A 367 9.22 -53.14 -36.76
CA CYS A 367 9.68 -52.17 -37.75
C CYS A 367 10.82 -52.70 -38.65
N ASN A 368 11.56 -53.72 -38.22
CA ASN A 368 12.79 -54.21 -38.86
C ASN A 368 13.77 -53.08 -39.23
N CYS A 369 13.79 -52.02 -38.41
CA CYS A 369 14.44 -50.74 -38.70
C CYS A 369 15.70 -50.49 -37.84
N GLY A 370 16.18 -51.50 -37.12
CA GLY A 370 17.36 -51.43 -36.25
C GLY A 370 17.14 -50.70 -34.91
N LEU A 371 15.94 -50.16 -34.66
CA LEU A 371 15.59 -49.56 -33.38
C LEU A 371 15.23 -50.64 -32.36
N ASN A 372 15.89 -50.62 -31.21
CA ASN A 372 15.63 -51.52 -30.08
C ASN A 372 15.91 -50.79 -28.74
N PHE A 373 15.23 -49.67 -28.51
CA PHE A 373 15.40 -48.87 -27.30
C PHE A 373 14.62 -49.50 -26.13
N THR A 374 15.36 -49.92 -25.10
CA THR A 374 14.83 -50.72 -23.99
C THR A 374 14.31 -49.86 -22.84
N GLU A 375 13.52 -50.46 -21.95
CA GLU A 375 13.12 -49.82 -20.70
C GLU A 375 14.33 -49.43 -19.84
N THR A 376 15.33 -50.31 -19.71
CA THR A 376 16.53 -50.02 -18.93
C THR A 376 17.27 -48.80 -19.46
N GLN A 377 17.36 -48.63 -20.78
CA GLN A 377 17.94 -47.43 -21.40
C GLN A 377 17.08 -46.20 -21.14
N PHE A 378 15.75 -46.32 -21.23
CA PHE A 378 14.84 -45.23 -20.90
C PHE A 378 15.03 -44.77 -19.45
N ASP A 379 15.11 -45.70 -18.50
CA ASP A 379 15.21 -45.37 -17.08
C ASP A 379 16.57 -44.77 -16.72
N ALA A 380 17.65 -45.29 -17.30
CA ALA A 380 19.00 -44.75 -17.12
C ALA A 380 19.24 -43.40 -17.82
N MET A 381 18.34 -42.96 -18.71
CA MET A 381 18.49 -41.72 -19.49
C MET A 381 18.36 -40.47 -18.61
N THR A 382 19.48 -39.82 -18.34
CA THR A 382 19.58 -38.56 -17.58
C THR A 382 19.86 -37.34 -18.46
N ASN A 383 20.25 -37.55 -19.71
CA ASN A 383 20.43 -36.54 -20.75
C ASN A 383 19.99 -37.10 -22.12
N ASP A 384 20.06 -36.30 -23.18
CA ASP A 384 19.58 -36.72 -24.51
C ASP A 384 20.53 -37.64 -25.29
N THR A 385 21.73 -37.95 -24.77
CA THR A 385 22.73 -38.78 -25.47
C THR A 385 22.15 -40.09 -26.01
N PRO A 386 21.31 -40.85 -25.27
CA PRO A 386 20.72 -42.08 -25.79
C PRO A 386 19.74 -41.87 -26.97
N LEU A 387 19.19 -40.65 -27.14
CA LEU A 387 18.27 -40.31 -28.23
C LEU A 387 19.00 -39.87 -29.49
N GLN A 388 20.17 -39.24 -29.37
CA GLN A 388 20.95 -38.70 -30.49
C GLN A 388 21.17 -39.70 -31.64
N PRO A 389 21.63 -40.96 -31.41
CA PRO A 389 21.90 -41.90 -32.50
C PRO A 389 20.64 -42.52 -33.12
N LEU A 390 19.45 -42.32 -32.53
CA LEU A 390 18.23 -42.98 -33.01
C LEU A 390 17.79 -42.40 -34.35
N ASN A 391 17.75 -43.23 -35.40
CA ASN A 391 17.24 -42.85 -36.71
C ASN A 391 15.72 -43.08 -36.79
N ILE A 392 14.96 -42.14 -36.23
CA ILE A 392 13.49 -42.21 -36.21
C ILE A 392 12.94 -41.60 -37.50
N VAL A 393 12.61 -42.48 -38.45
CA VAL A 393 11.96 -42.15 -39.73
C VAL A 393 10.68 -42.94 -39.86
N TYR A 394 9.75 -42.48 -40.71
CA TYR A 394 8.50 -43.20 -40.92
C TYR A 394 8.76 -44.63 -41.40
N ASN A 395 8.12 -45.59 -40.74
CA ASN A 395 8.17 -47.01 -41.07
C ASN A 395 6.77 -47.60 -40.91
N ALA A 396 6.21 -48.18 -41.98
CA ALA A 396 4.83 -48.66 -41.97
C ALA A 396 4.58 -49.77 -40.93
N ALA A 397 5.54 -50.69 -40.75
CA ALA A 397 5.44 -51.78 -39.78
C ALA A 397 5.63 -51.27 -38.34
N GLY A 398 6.56 -50.34 -38.12
CA GLY A 398 6.76 -49.67 -36.84
C GLY A 398 5.60 -48.74 -36.44
N ASN A 399 4.84 -48.25 -37.42
CA ASN A 399 3.64 -47.44 -37.21
C ASN A 399 2.38 -48.29 -36.96
N GLN A 400 2.46 -49.63 -36.94
CA GLN A 400 1.31 -50.46 -36.60
C GLN A 400 0.89 -50.25 -35.14
N GLU A 401 -0.36 -50.55 -34.84
CA GLU A 401 -0.90 -50.59 -33.48
C GLU A 401 -0.10 -51.53 -32.58
N PHE A 402 -0.23 -51.31 -31.28
CA PHE A 402 0.31 -52.19 -30.25
C PHE A 402 -0.77 -52.64 -29.27
N GLY A 403 -0.57 -53.86 -28.78
CA GLY A 403 -1.43 -54.48 -27.78
C GLY A 403 -1.01 -54.19 -26.34
N MET A 404 -1.12 -55.22 -25.49
CA MET A 404 -1.27 -55.08 -24.04
C MET A 404 0.00 -55.33 -23.22
N SER A 405 1.16 -55.43 -23.87
CA SER A 405 2.43 -55.67 -23.19
C SER A 405 2.96 -54.37 -22.60
N TYR A 406 3.16 -54.36 -21.28
CA TYR A 406 3.74 -53.24 -20.53
C TYR A 406 4.90 -53.74 -19.66
N PRO A 407 5.91 -52.91 -19.43
CA PRO A 407 6.07 -51.57 -19.97
C PRO A 407 6.39 -51.58 -21.47
N ARG A 408 5.93 -50.58 -22.20
CA ARG A 408 6.21 -50.42 -23.64
C ARG A 408 6.94 -49.10 -23.89
N ILE A 409 7.96 -49.17 -24.73
CA ILE A 409 8.67 -47.99 -25.24
C ILE A 409 8.19 -47.67 -26.65
N VAL A 410 7.65 -46.46 -26.82
CA VAL A 410 7.34 -45.87 -28.12
C VAL A 410 8.35 -44.75 -28.39
N LEU A 411 9.03 -44.81 -29.52
CA LEU A 411 9.94 -43.75 -29.95
C LEU A 411 9.22 -42.75 -30.83
N PHE A 412 9.59 -41.48 -30.76
CA PHE A 412 9.01 -40.46 -31.63
C PHE A 412 10.01 -39.39 -32.04
N LYS A 413 9.72 -38.76 -33.17
CA LYS A 413 10.42 -37.57 -33.67
C LYS A 413 9.41 -36.53 -34.11
N THR A 414 9.44 -35.37 -33.49
CA THR A 414 8.57 -34.22 -33.82
C THR A 414 9.03 -33.53 -35.10
N GLN A 415 8.18 -32.67 -35.66
CA GLN A 415 8.45 -31.98 -36.93
C GLN A 415 9.68 -31.06 -36.86
N ASP A 416 9.91 -30.43 -35.71
CA ASP A 416 11.09 -29.60 -35.41
C ASP A 416 12.38 -30.42 -35.22
N GLY A 417 12.29 -31.76 -35.23
CA GLY A 417 13.44 -32.66 -35.22
C GLY A 417 13.78 -33.25 -33.85
N ARG A 418 13.13 -32.81 -32.76
CA ARG A 418 13.36 -33.36 -31.42
C ARG A 418 12.96 -34.84 -31.38
N LYS A 419 13.80 -35.63 -30.74
CA LYS A 419 13.57 -37.06 -30.51
C LYS A 419 13.09 -37.26 -29.09
N GLY A 420 12.25 -38.27 -28.89
CA GLY A 420 11.81 -38.66 -27.58
C GLY A 420 11.39 -40.11 -27.50
N ALA A 421 11.12 -40.53 -26.27
CA ALA A 421 10.62 -41.85 -25.93
C ALA A 421 9.46 -41.70 -24.95
N ILE A 422 8.45 -42.53 -25.11
CA ILE A 422 7.30 -42.66 -24.20
C ILE A 422 7.38 -44.05 -23.59
N LYS A 423 7.51 -44.11 -22.27
CA LYS A 423 7.35 -45.35 -21.50
C LYS A 423 5.93 -45.46 -21.01
N ILE A 424 5.14 -46.33 -21.64
CA ILE A 424 3.80 -46.67 -21.15
C ILE A 424 3.98 -47.65 -19.99
N LYS A 425 3.69 -47.20 -18.78
CA LYS A 425 3.87 -47.98 -17.55
C LYS A 425 2.71 -48.94 -17.32
N SER A 426 1.49 -48.44 -17.54
CA SER A 426 0.27 -49.21 -17.31
C SER A 426 -0.91 -48.63 -18.07
N ARG A 427 -1.99 -49.42 -18.11
CA ARG A 427 -3.33 -49.00 -18.52
C ARG A 427 -4.26 -48.95 -17.31
N ILE A 428 -5.18 -48.01 -17.31
CA ILE A 428 -6.24 -47.89 -16.31
C ILE A 428 -7.58 -48.07 -17.04
N GLN A 429 -8.24 -49.19 -16.75
CA GLN A 429 -9.54 -49.52 -17.33
C GLN A 429 -10.66 -48.90 -16.47
N SER A 430 -11.33 -47.89 -17.01
CA SER A 430 -12.40 -47.14 -16.34
C SER A 430 -13.52 -46.82 -17.32
N GLY A 431 -13.94 -47.83 -18.10
CA GLY A 431 -14.95 -47.68 -19.16
C GLY A 431 -14.58 -46.58 -20.15
N VAL A 432 -15.50 -45.65 -20.38
CA VAL A 432 -15.29 -44.52 -21.31
C VAL A 432 -14.19 -43.56 -20.88
N ASN A 433 -13.78 -43.59 -19.61
CA ASN A 433 -12.71 -42.75 -19.02
C ASN A 433 -11.37 -43.49 -18.91
N SER A 434 -11.18 -44.57 -19.66
CA SER A 434 -9.92 -45.33 -19.61
C SER A 434 -8.74 -44.50 -20.13
N TYR A 435 -7.55 -44.73 -19.57
CA TYR A 435 -6.34 -44.00 -19.98
C TYR A 435 -5.07 -44.84 -19.79
N ILE A 436 -3.99 -44.45 -20.46
CA ILE A 436 -2.64 -44.94 -20.18
C ILE A 436 -1.91 -44.01 -19.23
N LEU A 437 -1.04 -44.57 -18.40
CA LEU A 437 -0.10 -43.82 -17.58
C LEU A 437 1.30 -43.97 -18.17
N CYS A 438 1.91 -42.86 -18.57
CA CYS A 438 3.22 -42.87 -19.21
C CYS A 438 4.20 -41.86 -18.62
N ASP A 439 5.48 -42.20 -18.71
CA ASP A 439 6.56 -41.22 -18.58
C ASP A 439 7.04 -40.86 -19.98
N ILE A 440 7.32 -39.58 -20.22
CA ILE A 440 7.76 -39.06 -21.52
C ILE A 440 9.11 -38.38 -21.30
N LYS A 441 10.11 -38.78 -22.09
CA LYS A 441 11.41 -38.11 -22.13
C LYS A 441 11.67 -37.63 -23.54
N VAL A 442 11.99 -36.35 -23.72
CA VAL A 442 12.13 -35.72 -25.03
C VAL A 442 13.24 -34.68 -25.01
N GLN A 443 13.91 -34.48 -26.14
CA GLN A 443 14.85 -33.38 -26.29
C GLN A 443 14.18 -32.03 -25.99
N LYS A 444 14.92 -31.09 -25.41
CA LYS A 444 14.45 -29.71 -25.17
C LYS A 444 14.17 -28.99 -26.50
N GLN A 445 13.33 -27.97 -26.41
CA GLN A 445 12.96 -27.08 -27.52
C GLN A 445 14.00 -26.00 -27.75
#